data_AF-A0A7X4CUI3-F1
#
_entry.id   AF-A0A7X4CUI3-F1
#
_cell.length_a   1.000
_cell.length_b   1.000
_cell.length_c   1.000
_cell.angle_alpha   90.00
_cell.angle_beta   90.00
_cell.angle_gamma   90.00
#
_symmetry.space_group_name_H-M   'P 1'
#
loop_
_entity.id
_entity.type
_entity.pdbx_description
1 polymer ?
#
loop_
_entity_poly.entity_id
_entity_poly.type
_entity_poly.pdbx_seq_one_letter_code
_entity_poly.pdbx_strand_id
1 'polypeptide(L)'
;MTAMRDAALASKAWPFEEARRLLRRYEAGPPEKGHVLFQTGYGPSGLPHIGTFGEVARTTMVRRAFDLVSDVPTKLVCFSDDMDGLRKVPD
;
A
#
# COMPACT_ATOMS: atom_id res chain seq x y z
N MET A 1 -9.36 -8.58 -20.05
CA MET A 1 -9.11 -8.16 -18.65
C MET A 1 -9.14 -9.31 -17.64
N THR A 2 -9.35 -10.56 -18.06
CA THR A 2 -9.55 -11.73 -17.16
C THR A 2 -8.24 -12.44 -16.80
N ALA A 3 -7.36 -12.71 -17.78
CA ALA A 3 -6.12 -13.48 -17.53
C ALA A 3 -5.21 -12.92 -16.43
N MET A 4 -5.03 -11.58 -16.37
CA MET A 4 -4.23 -10.95 -15.30
C MET A 4 -4.92 -11.00 -13.93
N ARG A 5 -6.25 -10.89 -13.89
CA ARG A 5 -7.03 -10.98 -12.64
C ARG A 5 -7.03 -12.40 -12.12
N ASP A 6 -7.20 -13.39 -12.99
CA ASP A 6 -7.16 -14.80 -12.64
C ASP A 6 -5.77 -15.19 -12.10
N ALA A 7 -4.70 -14.74 -12.77
CA ALA A 7 -3.32 -14.91 -12.30
C ALA A 7 -3.09 -14.23 -10.94
N ALA A 8 -3.61 -13.01 -10.75
CA ALA A 8 -3.53 -12.28 -9.48
C ALA A 8 -4.27 -13.02 -8.34
N LEU A 9 -5.47 -13.54 -8.61
CA LEU A 9 -6.26 -14.30 -7.65
C LEU A 9 -5.58 -15.61 -7.26
N ALA A 10 -4.95 -16.31 -8.20
CA ALA A 10 -4.25 -17.58 -7.97
C ALA A 10 -2.84 -17.42 -7.38
N SER A 11 -2.22 -16.24 -7.50
CA SER A 11 -0.84 -16.02 -7.07
C SER A 11 -0.67 -16.19 -5.56
N LYS A 12 0.38 -16.94 -5.19
CA LYS A 12 0.80 -17.15 -3.79
C LYS A 12 1.77 -16.09 -3.29
N ALA A 13 2.15 -15.10 -4.11
CA ALA A 13 3.00 -14.01 -3.65
C ALA A 13 2.24 -13.18 -2.60
N TRP A 14 2.95 -12.80 -1.53
CA TRP A 14 2.38 -12.14 -0.35
C TRP A 14 1.49 -10.91 -0.64
N PRO A 15 1.76 -10.04 -1.65
CA PRO A 15 0.90 -8.88 -1.90
C PRO A 15 -0.51 -9.29 -2.32
N PHE A 16 -0.65 -10.40 -3.05
CA PHE A 16 -1.94 -10.92 -3.47
C PHE A 16 -2.69 -11.60 -2.33
N GLU A 17 -1.99 -12.12 -1.32
CA GLU A 17 -2.64 -12.62 -0.10
C GLU A 17 -3.29 -11.47 0.68
N GLU A 18 -2.56 -10.38 0.91
CA GLU A 18 -3.10 -9.19 1.56
C GLU A 18 -4.21 -8.54 0.71
N ALA A 19 -4.04 -8.47 -0.62
CA ALA A 19 -5.07 -7.99 -1.52
C ALA A 19 -6.38 -8.81 -1.42
N ARG A 20 -6.30 -10.14 -1.32
CA ARG A 20 -7.48 -11.00 -1.11
C ARG A 20 -8.14 -10.77 0.24
N ARG A 21 -7.37 -10.50 1.30
CA ARG A 21 -7.92 -10.13 2.62
C ARG A 21 -8.66 -8.80 2.55
N LEU A 22 -8.12 -7.82 1.83
CA LEU A 22 -8.78 -6.53 1.58
C LEU A 22 -10.03 -6.70 0.70
N LEU A 23 -9.97 -7.53 -0.34
CA LEU A 23 -11.11 -7.81 -1.21
C LEU A 23 -12.29 -8.34 -0.39
N ARG A 24 -12.03 -9.33 0.49
CA ARG A 24 -13.04 -9.86 1.43
C ARG A 24 -13.61 -8.79 2.35
N ARG A 25 -12.76 -7.88 2.84
CA ARG A 25 -13.19 -6.79 3.72
C ARG A 25 -14.14 -5.80 3.04
N TYR A 26 -14.05 -5.64 1.72
CA TYR A 26 -14.84 -4.69 0.93
C TYR A 26 -15.83 -5.38 -0.02
N GLU A 27 -16.25 -6.61 0.29
CA GLU A 27 -17.25 -7.36 -0.50
C GLU A 27 -18.61 -6.65 -0.58
N ALA A 28 -18.99 -5.92 0.48
CA ALA A 28 -20.21 -5.13 0.53
C ALA A 28 -20.15 -3.84 -0.31
N GLY A 29 -19.00 -3.53 -0.92
CA GLY A 29 -18.77 -2.35 -1.72
C GLY A 29 -17.71 -1.39 -1.15
N PRO A 30 -17.45 -0.28 -1.87
CA PRO A 30 -16.49 0.72 -1.44
C PRO A 30 -16.90 1.41 -0.12
N PRO A 31 -15.94 1.97 0.63
CA PRO A 31 -16.24 2.86 1.76
C PRO A 31 -17.10 4.06 1.34
N GLU A 32 -17.69 4.77 2.31
CA GLU A 32 -18.48 6.00 2.08
C GLU A 32 -17.72 7.06 1.26
N LYS A 33 -16.40 7.14 1.44
CA LYS A 33 -15.51 8.04 0.68
C LYS A 33 -15.27 7.60 -0.77
N GLY A 34 -15.87 6.50 -1.22
CA GLY A 34 -15.79 5.96 -2.58
C GLY A 34 -14.49 5.26 -2.95
N HIS A 35 -13.53 5.11 -2.03
CA HIS A 35 -12.24 4.49 -2.31
C HIS A 35 -11.62 3.85 -1.06
N VAL A 36 -10.76 2.85 -1.27
CA VAL A 36 -9.89 2.30 -0.23
C VAL A 36 -8.63 3.15 -0.13
N LEU A 37 -8.35 3.65 1.07
CA LEU A 37 -7.19 4.48 1.36
C LEU A 37 -6.01 3.61 1.80
N PHE A 38 -4.94 3.66 1.01
CA PHE A 38 -3.62 3.15 1.35
C PHE A 38 -2.77 4.29 1.89
N GLN A 39 -1.95 3.99 2.88
CA GLN A 39 -1.07 4.97 3.51
C GLN A 39 0.34 4.41 3.66
N THR A 40 1.32 5.28 3.48
CA THR A 40 2.72 5.00 3.81
C THR A 40 3.34 6.27 4.33
N GLY A 41 4.20 6.14 5.34
CA GLY A 41 4.92 7.25 5.93
C GLY A 41 6.41 6.94 5.97
N TYR A 42 7.24 7.97 6.01
CA TYR A 42 8.65 7.85 6.36
C TYR A 42 9.08 9.05 7.21
N GLY A 43 10.01 8.81 8.15
CA GLY A 43 10.64 9.87 8.93
C GLY A 43 11.82 10.48 8.15
N PRO A 44 11.84 11.80 7.90
CA PRO A 44 12.93 12.47 7.18
C PRO A 44 14.11 12.85 8.11
N SER A 45 14.41 12.01 9.11
CA SER A 45 15.46 12.29 10.11
C SER A 45 16.89 12.01 9.62
N GLY A 46 17.04 11.50 8.40
CA GLY A 46 18.31 11.24 7.73
C GLY A 46 18.10 10.96 6.24
N LEU A 47 19.19 10.71 5.52
CA LEU A 47 19.11 10.34 4.11
C LEU A 47 18.34 9.01 3.97
N PRO A 48 17.32 8.93 3.11
CA PRO A 48 16.60 7.68 2.87
C PRO A 48 17.55 6.58 2.41
N HIS A 49 17.42 5.40 3.01
CA HIS A 49 18.14 4.21 2.57
C HIS A 49 17.16 3.22 1.93
N ILE A 50 17.69 2.10 1.44
CA ILE A 50 16.87 1.08 0.76
C ILE A 50 15.75 0.50 1.64
N GLY A 51 15.89 0.58 2.96
CA GLY A 51 14.84 0.19 3.91
C GLY A 51 13.65 1.15 3.88
N THR A 52 13.90 2.46 3.91
CA THR A 52 12.88 3.51 3.73
C THR A 52 12.15 3.35 2.40
N PHE A 53 12.90 3.07 1.33
CA PHE A 53 12.29 2.75 0.03
C PHE A 53 11.42 1.49 0.11
N GLY A 54 11.89 0.45 0.80
CA GLY A 54 11.15 -0.80 1.02
C GLY A 54 9.83 -0.58 1.74
N GLU A 55 9.76 0.33 2.71
CA GLU A 55 8.51 0.70 3.40
C GLU A 55 7.47 1.26 2.43
N VAL A 56 7.86 2.24 1.61
CA VAL A 56 6.99 2.84 0.58
C VAL A 56 6.61 1.83 -0.51
N ALA A 57 7.56 0.99 -0.92
CA ALA A 57 7.36 0.00 -1.96
C ALA A 57 6.33 -1.07 -1.55
N ARG A 58 6.37 -1.56 -0.30
CA ARG A 58 5.44 -2.60 0.17
C ARG A 58 3.97 -2.17 0.08
N THR A 59 3.64 -0.95 0.49
CA THR A 59 2.28 -0.42 0.38
C THR A 59 1.84 -0.34 -1.08
N THR A 60 2.75 0.08 -1.98
CA THR A 60 2.48 0.14 -3.42
C THR A 60 2.25 -1.25 -4.01
N MET A 61 3.01 -2.26 -3.59
CA MET A 61 2.85 -3.66 -4.03
C MET A 61 1.46 -4.20 -3.66
N VAL A 62 1.00 -3.99 -2.42
CA VAL A 62 -0.33 -4.44 -1.98
C VAL A 62 -1.42 -3.65 -2.69
N ARG A 63 -1.30 -2.33 -2.81
CA ARG A 63 -2.26 -1.50 -3.56
C ARG A 63 -2.41 -1.99 -4.99
N ARG A 64 -1.30 -2.24 -5.69
CA ARG A 64 -1.32 -2.72 -7.07
C ARG A 64 -1.95 -4.12 -7.17
N ALA A 65 -1.64 -5.01 -6.23
CA ALA A 65 -2.26 -6.32 -6.18
C ALA A 65 -3.78 -6.23 -5.94
N PHE A 66 -4.22 -5.32 -5.08
CA PHE A 66 -5.64 -5.05 -4.83
C PHE A 66 -6.36 -4.50 -6.06
N ASP A 67 -5.78 -3.51 -6.74
CA ASP A 67 -6.28 -2.95 -8.01
C ASP A 67 -6.47 -4.02 -9.10
N LEU A 68 -5.67 -5.10 -9.09
CA LEU A 68 -5.77 -6.19 -10.06
C LEU A 68 -6.91 -7.16 -9.74
N VAL A 69 -7.29 -7.30 -8.47
CA VAL A 69 -8.33 -8.26 -8.00
C VAL A 69 -9.64 -7.61 -7.62
N SER A 70 -9.70 -6.27 -7.58
CA SER A 70 -10.83 -5.48 -7.12
C SER A 70 -11.14 -4.35 -8.10
N ASP A 71 -12.42 -4.01 -8.22
CA ASP A 71 -12.89 -2.86 -8.99
C ASP A 71 -13.13 -1.62 -8.11
N VAL A 72 -12.86 -1.75 -6.80
CA VAL A 72 -12.99 -0.66 -5.84
C VAL A 72 -11.86 0.37 -6.06
N PRO A 73 -12.17 1.66 -6.24
CA PRO A 73 -11.15 2.69 -6.42
C PRO A 73 -10.16 2.75 -5.25
N THR A 74 -8.89 3.07 -5.54
CA THR A 74 -7.84 3.19 -4.53
C THR A 74 -7.23 4.60 -4.49
N LYS A 75 -6.85 5.06 -3.30
CA LYS A 75 -6.05 6.28 -3.11
C LYS A 75 -4.83 5.94 -2.27
N LEU A 76 -3.67 6.48 -2.63
CA LEU A 76 -2.45 6.39 -1.82
C LEU A 76 -2.13 7.76 -1.24
N VAL A 77 -1.94 7.84 0.07
CA VAL A 77 -1.33 8.99 0.73
C VAL A 77 0.06 8.57 1.20
N CYS A 78 1.07 9.21 0.64
CA CYS A 78 2.45 9.12 1.09
C CYS A 78 2.77 10.40 1.85
N PHE A 79 3.27 10.28 3.08
CA PHE A 79 3.59 11.44 3.90
C PHE A 79 5.00 11.34 4.50
N SER A 80 5.59 12.50 4.71
CA SER A 80 6.82 12.67 5.47
C SER A 80 6.43 13.08 6.87
N ASP A 81 6.94 12.41 7.90
CA ASP A 81 6.73 12.80 9.30
C ASP A 81 7.76 13.86 9.71
N ASP A 82 7.70 15.03 9.08
CA ASP A 82 8.70 16.11 9.20
C ASP A 82 8.50 17.01 10.44
N MET A 83 7.42 16.78 11.18
CA MET A 83 7.12 17.50 12.42
C MET A 83 7.71 16.81 13.66
N ASP A 84 8.38 15.67 13.49
CA ASP A 84 9.06 14.95 14.57
C ASP A 84 10.26 15.74 15.12
N GLY A 85 10.45 15.72 16.45
CA GLY A 85 11.56 16.41 17.09
C GLY A 85 12.94 15.85 16.72
N LEU A 86 13.92 16.71 16.48
CA LEU A 86 15.31 16.30 16.18
C LEU A 86 15.96 15.65 17.41
N ARG A 87 16.10 14.31 17.40
CA ARG A 87 16.67 13.55 18.54
C ARG A 87 18.20 13.45 18.51
N LYS A 88 18.81 13.36 17.33
CA LYS A 88 20.26 13.23 17.15
C LYS A 88 20.66 13.90 15.82
N VAL A 89 21.81 14.58 15.82
CA VAL A 89 22.48 15.03 14.58
C VAL A 89 23.32 13.86 14.03
N PRO A 90 23.11 13.44 12.78
CA PRO A 90 23.97 12.44 12.14
C PRO A 90 25.43 12.88 12.09
N ASP A 91 26.34 11.93 12.22
CA ASP A 91 27.80 12.14 12.15
C ASP A 91 28.28 12.37 10.69
#